data_AF-J0W3I3-F1
#
_entry.id   AF-J0W3I3-F1
#
_cell.length_a   1.000
_cell.length_b   1.000
_cell.length_c   1.000
_cell.angle_alpha   90.00
_cell.angle_beta   90.00
_cell.angle_gamma   90.00
#
_symmetry.space_group_name_H-M   'P 1'
#
loop_
_entity.id
_entity.type
_entity.pdbx_description
1 polymer ?
#
loop_
_entity_poly.entity_id
_entity_poly.type
_entity_poly.pdbx_seq_one_letter_code
_entity_poly.pdbx_strand_id
1 'polypeptide(L)'
;MTEAELAVVTILASSVGGALGARNAEAQAWKGLVIIAVSSIVTVVVMLLLLNVENGVLTILVNLIVAGVVGAILKMSPRQTSIVINGAILATVIAAVLISFVS
;
A
#
# COMPACT_ATOMS: atom_id res chain seq x y z
N MET A 1 -0.47 19.71 -8.71
CA MET A 1 -1.35 18.59 -8.37
C MET A 1 -2.10 18.94 -7.10
N THR A 2 -3.36 18.55 -6.98
CA THR A 2 -4.12 18.64 -5.72
C THR A 2 -3.68 17.52 -4.75
N GLU A 3 -3.94 17.68 -3.45
CA GLU A 3 -3.65 16.62 -2.45
C GLU A 3 -4.36 15.30 -2.77
N ALA A 4 -5.59 15.38 -3.31
CA ALA A 4 -6.35 14.22 -3.73
C ALA A 4 -5.70 13.49 -4.92
N GLU A 5 -5.24 14.23 -5.93
CA GLU A 5 -4.51 13.65 -7.07
C GLU A 5 -3.22 12.96 -6.62
N LEU A 6 -2.47 13.58 -5.70
CA LEU A 6 -1.24 13.02 -5.16
C LEU A 6 -1.50 11.71 -4.40
N ALA A 7 -2.55 11.67 -3.58
CA ALA A 7 -2.97 10.47 -2.86
C ALA A 7 -3.34 9.33 -3.82
N VAL A 8 -4.12 9.63 -4.87
CA VAL A 8 -4.52 8.65 -5.89
C VAL A 8 -3.30 8.09 -6.62
N VAL A 9 -2.39 8.94 -7.08
CA VAL A 9 -1.16 8.49 -7.77
C VAL A 9 -0.31 7.62 -6.86
N THR A 10 -0.18 8.00 -5.57
CA THR A 10 0.59 7.24 -4.58
C THR A 10 -0.03 5.85 -4.32
N ILE A 11 -1.36 5.77 -4.19
CA ILE A 11 -2.07 4.50 -4.01
C ILE A 11 -1.92 3.62 -5.25
N LEU A 12 -2.03 4.18 -6.46
CA LEU A 12 -1.87 3.43 -7.70
C LEU A 12 -0.44 2.92 -7.87
N ALA A 13 0.57 3.78 -7.66
CA ALA A 13 1.97 3.40 -7.75
C ALA A 13 2.35 2.31 -6.73
N SER A 14 1.95 2.49 -5.48
CA SER A 14 2.18 1.50 -4.42
C SER A 14 1.47 0.18 -4.72
N SER A 15 0.27 0.23 -5.29
CA SER A 15 -0.50 -0.97 -5.69
C SER A 15 0.15 -1.73 -6.84
N VAL A 16 0.75 -1.03 -7.82
CA VAL A 16 1.58 -1.65 -8.87
C VAL A 16 2.82 -2.30 -8.25
N GLY A 17 3.49 -1.62 -7.31
CA GLY A 17 4.60 -2.19 -6.56
C GLY A 17 4.22 -3.46 -5.80
N GLY A 18 3.06 -3.45 -5.14
CA GLY A 18 2.50 -4.62 -4.47
C GLY A 18 2.23 -5.79 -5.42
N ALA A 19 1.70 -5.51 -6.61
CA ALA A 19 1.47 -6.52 -7.63
C ALA A 19 2.77 -7.16 -8.14
N LEU A 20 3.80 -6.33 -8.36
CA LEU A 20 5.15 -6.81 -8.73
C LEU A 20 5.78 -7.63 -7.60
N GLY A 21 5.63 -7.18 -6.35
CA GLY A 21 6.07 -7.93 -5.17
C GLY A 21 5.38 -9.29 -5.06
N ALA A 22 4.07 -9.37 -5.31
CA ALA A 22 3.33 -10.64 -5.32
C ALA A 22 3.86 -11.58 -6.40
N ARG A 23 4.10 -11.06 -7.62
CA ARG A 23 4.66 -11.85 -8.72
C ARG A 23 6.05 -12.40 -8.37
N ASN A 24 6.91 -11.60 -7.74
CA ASN A 24 8.24 -12.02 -7.27
C ASN A 24 8.17 -13.05 -6.12
N ALA A 25 7.06 -13.06 -5.37
CA ALA A 25 6.80 -14.02 -4.30
C ALA A 25 6.05 -15.28 -4.79
N GLU A 26 6.03 -15.54 -6.10
CA GLU A 26 5.33 -16.65 -6.75
C GLU A 26 3.81 -16.68 -6.46
N ALA A 27 3.24 -15.51 -6.17
CA ALA A 27 1.81 -15.32 -5.97
C ALA A 27 1.17 -14.62 -7.18
N GLN A 28 -0.15 -14.75 -7.31
CA GLN A 28 -0.91 -14.07 -8.35
C GLN A 28 -0.82 -12.55 -8.14
N ALA A 29 -0.40 -11.80 -9.16
CA ALA A 29 -0.14 -10.36 -9.07
C ALA A 29 -1.34 -9.55 -8.57
N TRP A 30 -2.57 -9.92 -8.95
CA TRP A 30 -3.78 -9.25 -8.50
C TRP A 30 -3.96 -9.32 -6.98
N LYS A 31 -3.44 -10.35 -6.30
CA LYS A 31 -3.51 -10.42 -4.82
C LYS A 31 -2.67 -9.33 -4.18
N GLY A 32 -1.47 -9.07 -4.70
CA GLY A 32 -0.61 -7.98 -4.22
C GLY A 32 -1.25 -6.61 -4.43
N LEU A 33 -1.91 -6.41 -5.58
CA LEU A 33 -2.68 -5.20 -5.86
C LEU A 33 -3.80 -5.02 -4.83
N VAL A 34 -4.61 -6.07 -4.59
CA VAL A 34 -5.73 -6.02 -3.65
C VAL A 34 -5.26 -5.75 -2.22
N ILE A 35 -4.16 -6.38 -1.78
CA ILE A 35 -3.61 -6.14 -0.44
C ILE A 35 -3.33 -4.66 -0.22
N ILE A 36 -2.59 -4.03 -1.13
CA ILE A 36 -2.16 -2.64 -0.97
C ILE A 36 -3.32 -1.66 -1.16
N ALA A 37 -4.17 -1.88 -2.17
CA ALA A 37 -5.31 -1.01 -2.43
C ALA A 37 -6.30 -1.03 -1.24
N VAL A 38 -6.68 -2.23 -0.78
CA VAL A 38 -7.64 -2.38 0.32
C VAL A 38 -7.03 -1.86 1.62
N SER A 39 -5.78 -2.19 1.94
CA SER A 39 -5.16 -1.74 3.19
C SER A 39 -5.03 -0.22 3.25
N SER A 40 -4.67 0.41 2.13
CA SER A 40 -4.56 1.87 2.05
C SER A 40 -5.92 2.55 2.19
N ILE A 41 -6.96 2.07 1.50
CA ILE A 41 -8.31 2.63 1.59
C ILE A 41 -8.86 2.47 3.01
N VAL A 42 -8.77 1.27 3.59
CA VAL A 42 -9.26 1.01 4.95
C VAL A 42 -8.52 1.88 5.97
N THR A 43 -7.19 2.04 5.83
CA THR A 43 -6.41 2.87 6.75
C THR A 43 -6.81 4.34 6.65
N VAL A 44 -6.96 4.88 5.43
CA VAL A 44 -7.40 6.26 5.23
C VAL A 44 -8.79 6.49 5.85
N VAL A 45 -9.74 5.58 5.60
CA VAL A 45 -11.09 5.70 6.16
C VAL A 45 -11.06 5.62 7.68
N VAL A 46 -10.35 4.65 8.26
CA VAL A 46 -10.35 4.45 9.71
C VAL A 46 -9.59 5.57 10.44
N MET A 47 -8.38 5.90 10.00
CA MET A 47 -7.55 6.86 10.73
C MET A 47 -7.98 8.30 10.52
N LEU A 48 -8.36 8.64 9.29
CA LEU A 48 -8.60 10.03 8.89
C LEU A 48 -10.07 10.43 9.06
N LEU A 49 -11.03 9.54 8.74
CA LEU A 49 -12.45 9.87 8.82
C LEU A 49 -13.12 9.48 10.14
N LEU A 50 -12.73 8.36 10.75
CA LEU A 50 -13.39 7.87 11.97
C LEU A 50 -12.70 8.30 13.25
N LEU A 51 -11.36 8.25 13.28
CA LEU A 51 -10.57 8.51 14.49
C LEU A 51 -9.93 9.90 14.52
N ASN A 52 -9.89 10.60 13.38
CA ASN A 52 -9.24 11.91 13.22
C ASN A 52 -7.82 11.96 13.83
N VAL A 53 -7.02 10.93 13.55
CA VAL A 53 -5.67 10.78 14.12
C VAL A 53 -4.62 11.28 13.12
N GLU A 54 -3.94 12.38 13.48
CA GLU A 54 -2.84 12.96 12.70
C GLU A 54 -1.47 12.39 13.09
N ASN A 55 -1.40 11.09 13.36
CA ASN A 55 -0.15 10.41 13.69
C ASN A 55 0.30 9.51 12.55
N GLY A 56 1.32 9.97 11.80
CA GLY A 56 1.86 9.23 10.66
C GLY A 56 2.43 7.86 11.00
N VAL A 57 3.10 7.73 12.15
CA VAL A 57 3.68 6.44 12.60
C VAL A 57 2.56 5.44 12.90
N LEU A 58 1.53 5.88 13.62
CA LEU A 58 0.38 5.04 13.93
C LEU A 58 -0.37 4.62 12.65
N THR A 59 -0.51 5.54 11.71
CA THR A 59 -1.16 5.29 10.41
C THR A 59 -0.42 4.20 9.63
N ILE A 60 0.91 4.25 9.58
CA ILE A 60 1.74 3.22 8.93
C ILE A 60 1.57 1.87 9.63
N LEU A 61 1.62 1.84 10.97
CA LEU A 61 1.45 0.60 11.73
C LEU A 61 0.09 -0.05 11.48
N VAL A 62 -0.99 0.75 11.48
CA VAL A 62 -2.33 0.25 11.17
C VAL A 62 -2.40 -0.26 9.73
N ASN A 63 -1.81 0.44 8.75
CA ASN A 63 -1.77 -0.03 7.38
C ASN A 63 -1.06 -1.38 7.25
N LEU A 64 0.06 -1.57 7.94
CA LEU A 64 0.78 -2.85 7.96
C LEU A 64 -0.06 -3.98 8.56
N ILE A 65 -0.78 -3.70 9.65
CA ILE A 65 -1.69 -4.68 10.28
C ILE A 65 -2.82 -5.04 9.31
N VAL A 66 -3.47 -4.05 8.71
CA VAL A 66 -4.56 -4.29 7.74
C VAL A 66 -4.05 -5.05 6.53
N ALA A 67 -2.88 -4.70 5.97
CA ALA A 67 -2.26 -5.43 4.87
C ALA A 67 -1.97 -6.88 5.24
N GLY A 68 -1.52 -7.14 6.47
CA GLY A 68 -1.35 -8.49 7.02
C GLY A 68 -2.66 -9.27 7.07
N VAL A 69 -3.74 -8.66 7.56
CA VAL A 69 -5.08 -9.26 7.63
C VAL A 69 -5.62 -9.57 6.23
N VAL A 70 -5.55 -8.61 5.29
CA VAL A 70 -5.99 -8.81 3.90
C VAL A 70 -5.16 -9.90 3.23
N GLY A 71 -3.84 -9.92 3.44
CA GLY A 71 -2.97 -10.98 2.94
C GLY A 71 -3.34 -12.36 3.46
N ALA A 72 -3.67 -12.48 4.75
CA ALA A 72 -4.16 -13.72 5.35
C ALA A 72 -5.49 -14.17 4.75
N ILE A 73 -6.45 -13.26 4.54
CA ILE A 73 -7.73 -13.55 3.87
C ILE A 73 -7.51 -14.09 2.46
N LEU A 74 -6.54 -13.54 1.72
CA LEU A 74 -6.17 -13.98 0.37
C LEU A 74 -5.29 -15.24 0.33
N LYS A 75 -5.09 -15.89 1.49
CA LYS A 75 -4.27 -17.10 1.67
C LYS A 75 -2.81 -16.89 1.24
N MET A 76 -2.27 -15.71 1.48
CA MET A 76 -0.84 -15.44 1.28
C MET A 76 -0.08 -15.76 2.56
N SER A 77 1.05 -16.45 2.43
CA SER A 77 1.94 -16.69 3.58
C SER A 77 2.53 -15.36 4.09
N PRO A 78 2.91 -15.26 5.37
CA PRO A 78 3.52 -14.04 5.91
C PRO A 78 4.74 -13.57 5.12
N ARG A 79 5.54 -14.52 4.59
CA ARG A 79 6.68 -14.24 3.72
C ARG A 79 6.26 -13.62 2.38
N GLN A 80 5.18 -14.09 1.77
CA GLN A 80 4.71 -13.51 0.51
C GLN A 80 4.15 -12.11 0.74
N THR A 81 3.39 -11.91 1.82
CA THR A 81 2.84 -10.60 2.19
C THR A 81 3.95 -9.58 2.48
N SER A 82 5.05 -9.97 3.14
CA SER A 82 6.16 -9.05 3.37
C SER A 82 6.86 -8.63 2.07
N ILE A 83 7.01 -9.52 1.09
CA ILE A 83 7.56 -9.19 -0.23
C ILE A 83 6.63 -8.25 -0.99
N VAL A 84 5.31 -8.42 -0.90
CA VAL A 84 4.31 -7.49 -1.45
C VAL A 84 4.48 -6.09 -0.85
N ILE A 85 4.54 -6.00 0.48
CA ILE A 85 4.72 -4.72 1.19
C ILE A 85 6.02 -4.04 0.77
N ASN A 86 7.12 -4.80 0.70
CA ASN A 86 8.41 -4.26 0.24
C ASN A 86 8.34 -3.74 -1.20
N GLY A 87 7.67 -4.47 -2.10
CA GLY A 87 7.44 -4.03 -3.48
C GLY A 87 6.63 -2.74 -3.54
N ALA A 88 5.58 -2.62 -2.71
CA ALA A 88 4.76 -1.41 -2.61
C ALA A 88 5.56 -0.21 -2.11
N ILE A 89 6.38 -0.38 -1.07
CA ILE A 89 7.26 0.66 -0.53
C ILE A 89 8.25 1.14 -1.61
N LEU A 90 8.93 0.22 -2.28
CA LEU A 90 9.89 0.57 -3.34
C LEU A 90 9.23 1.35 -4.48
N ALA A 91 8.07 0.91 -4.96
CA ALA A 91 7.36 1.63 -6.02
C ALA A 91 6.88 3.01 -5.56
N THR A 92 6.47 3.14 -4.30
CA THR A 92 6.07 4.43 -3.72
C THR A 92 7.25 5.40 -3.68
N VAL A 93 8.43 4.94 -3.27
CA VAL A 93 9.66 5.77 -3.27
C VAL A 93 10.02 6.20 -4.68
N ILE A 94 9.96 5.30 -5.66
CA ILE A 94 10.22 5.63 -7.07
C ILE A 94 9.21 6.68 -7.56
N ALA A 95 7.93 6.50 -7.27
CA ALA A 95 6.89 7.45 -7.65
C ALA A 95 7.11 8.83 -6.99
N ALA A 96 7.46 8.87 -5.71
CA ALA A 96 7.75 10.12 -5.00
C ALA A 96 8.92 10.88 -5.64
N VAL A 97 10.00 10.17 -6.01
CA VAL A 97 11.14 10.75 -6.73
C VAL A 97 10.70 11.29 -8.09
N LEU A 98 9.94 10.53 -8.87
CA LEU A 98 9.44 10.98 -10.18
C LEU A 98 8.53 12.22 -10.05
N ILE A 99 7.64 12.24 -9.07
CA ILE A 99 6.76 13.38 -8.80
C ILE A 99 7.59 14.62 -8.47
N SER A 100 8.65 14.48 -7.67
CA SER A 100 9.53 15.60 -7.29
C SER A 100 10.25 16.28 -8.46
N PHE A 101 10.36 15.62 -9.61
CA PHE A 101 10.93 16.22 -10.83
C PHE A 101 9.91 16.96 -11.69
N VAL A 102 8.61 16.76 -11.45
CA VAL A 102 7.51 17.28 -12.28
C VAL A 102 6.66 18.30 -11.52
N SER A 103 6.71 18.30 -10.18
CA SER A 103 6.11 19.29 -9.28
C SER A 103 7.02 20.47 -9.02
#